data_AF-A0A848B7Y2-F1
#
_entry.id   AF-A0A848B7Y2-F1
#
_cell.length_a   1.000
_cell.length_b   1.000
_cell.length_c   1.000
_cell.angle_alpha   90.00
_cell.angle_beta   90.00
_cell.angle_gamma   90.00
#
_symmetry.space_group_name_H-M   'P 1'
#
loop_
_entity.id
_entity.type
_entity.pdbx_description
1 polymer ?
#
loop_
_entity_poly.entity_id
_entity_poly.type
_entity_poly.pdbx_seq_one_letter_code
_entity_poly.pdbx_strand_id
1 'polypeptide(L)'
;MYRKSRHDDELPEISLYFEGRLNPENRWVKMAERLPWQELEADYARHFKSCGRGEVALNVRVAMGALLIKEILGLSDRAVVDAVSENPYLQYFLGFKSFETKPPFNASLMTHFRKRLPAEVINRFNEKIIELSRKDSSPDDDPPPESCGKPDSAPQEPKPENAGTILMDATCVPADIKYPTDLNLVNDAREVTERLIDQLRQQQANPSPRPRTKPQICRRRYLEIIKHPKCGVARRRSALRFLLNAVRRNLEFINVLQQQTDSDVGAATEQIRVIRMVHDQQREMLDRKSHRIDCRIVSLHQPHVRPIVRGKAGRM
;
A
#
# COMPACT_ATOMS: atom_id res chain seq x y z
N MET A 1 -58.73 17.45 -41.93
CA MET A 1 -58.73 16.01 -41.58
C MET A 1 -57.30 15.59 -41.32
N TYR A 2 -56.97 15.23 -40.08
CA TYR A 2 -55.63 14.78 -39.69
C TYR A 2 -55.56 13.25 -39.84
N ARG A 3 -54.58 12.72 -40.57
CA ARG A 3 -54.38 11.28 -40.75
C ARG A 3 -53.30 10.82 -39.77
N LYS A 4 -53.68 9.96 -38.82
CA LYS A 4 -52.78 9.35 -37.84
C LYS A 4 -52.01 8.22 -38.53
N SER A 5 -50.71 8.38 -38.74
CA SER A 5 -49.82 7.27 -39.08
C SER A 5 -49.72 6.34 -37.88
N ARG A 6 -50.00 5.06 -38.08
CA ARG A 6 -49.63 4.00 -37.13
C ARG A 6 -48.11 3.94 -37.17
N HIS A 7 -47.46 4.40 -36.11
CA HIS A 7 -46.12 3.93 -35.82
C HIS A 7 -46.32 2.53 -35.23
N ASP A 8 -45.93 1.52 -35.99
CA ASP A 8 -45.71 0.19 -35.43
C ASP A 8 -44.53 0.32 -34.47
N ASP A 9 -44.80 0.04 -33.19
CA ASP A 9 -43.80 -0.12 -32.15
C ASP A 9 -43.08 -1.47 -32.38
N GLU A 10 -42.27 -1.55 -33.44
CA GLU A 10 -41.26 -2.61 -33.56
C GLU A 10 -39.95 -2.06 -32.97
N LEU A 11 -39.76 -2.33 -31.68
CA LEU A 11 -38.47 -2.19 -31.04
C LEU A 11 -37.49 -3.13 -31.75
N PRO A 12 -36.37 -2.62 -32.31
CA PRO A 12 -35.44 -3.45 -33.04
C PRO A 12 -34.86 -4.50 -32.11
N GLU A 13 -34.88 -5.75 -32.58
CA GLU A 13 -34.12 -6.87 -32.05
C GLU A 13 -32.71 -6.41 -31.69
N ILE A 14 -32.32 -6.63 -30.44
CA ILE A 14 -30.92 -6.53 -30.03
C ILE A 14 -30.21 -7.76 -30.59
N SER A 15 -30.01 -7.79 -31.89
CA SER A 15 -28.76 -8.31 -32.43
C SER A 15 -27.66 -7.35 -31.96
N LEU A 16 -26.55 -7.87 -31.46
CA LEU A 16 -25.41 -7.01 -31.13
C LEU A 16 -25.03 -6.24 -32.40
N TYR A 17 -25.26 -4.92 -32.41
CA TYR A 17 -25.08 -4.00 -33.55
C TYR A 17 -23.62 -3.82 -34.03
N PHE A 18 -22.74 -4.78 -33.72
CA PHE A 18 -21.36 -4.76 -34.15
C PHE A 18 -20.98 -6.19 -34.52
N GLU A 19 -20.73 -6.43 -35.81
CA GLU A 19 -19.86 -7.52 -36.30
C GLU A 19 -18.40 -7.34 -35.82
N GLY A 20 -18.18 -6.60 -34.73
CA GLY A 20 -16.90 -6.09 -34.29
C GLY A 20 -16.22 -7.07 -33.36
N ARG A 21 -15.09 -7.61 -33.81
CA ARG A 21 -14.10 -8.25 -32.95
C ARG A 21 -13.76 -7.32 -31.77
N LEU A 22 -13.48 -7.89 -30.60
CA LEU A 22 -12.99 -7.13 -29.46
C LEU A 22 -11.76 -6.32 -29.87
N ASN A 23 -11.75 -5.02 -29.55
CA ASN A 23 -10.60 -4.16 -29.85
C ASN A 23 -9.34 -4.71 -29.14
N PRO A 24 -8.30 -5.17 -29.87
CA PRO A 24 -7.07 -5.67 -29.26
C PRO A 24 -6.32 -4.58 -28.47
N GLU A 25 -6.56 -3.31 -28.79
CA GLU A 25 -5.93 -2.19 -28.09
C GLU A 25 -6.54 -1.92 -26.70
N ASN A 26 -7.66 -2.57 -26.36
CA ASN A 26 -8.29 -2.40 -25.05
C ASN A 26 -7.38 -2.91 -23.93
N ARG A 27 -7.30 -2.14 -22.84
CA ARG A 27 -6.47 -2.47 -21.66
C ARG A 27 -6.70 -3.90 -21.13
N TRP A 28 -7.93 -4.39 -21.16
CA TRP A 28 -8.28 -5.71 -20.63
C TRP A 28 -7.85 -6.83 -21.57
N VAL A 29 -7.85 -6.60 -22.88
CA VAL A 29 -7.37 -7.56 -23.88
C VAL A 29 -5.85 -7.69 -23.78
N LYS A 30 -5.12 -6.56 -23.77
CA LYS A 30 -3.66 -6.56 -23.56
C LYS A 30 -3.26 -7.20 -22.24
N MET A 31 -4.02 -6.97 -21.18
CA MET A 31 -3.75 -7.56 -19.87
C MET A 31 -4.02 -9.06 -19.86
N ALA A 32 -5.05 -9.53 -20.57
CA ALA A 32 -5.32 -10.96 -20.71
C ALA A 32 -4.18 -11.70 -21.43
N GLU A 33 -3.54 -11.07 -22.43
CA GLU A 33 -2.44 -11.68 -23.19
C GLU A 33 -1.13 -11.73 -22.40
N ARG A 34 -0.86 -10.72 -21.57
CA ARG A 34 0.39 -10.63 -20.79
C ARG A 34 0.43 -11.54 -19.57
N LEU A 35 -0.71 -12.01 -19.08
CA LEU A 35 -0.77 -12.80 -17.85
C LEU A 35 -0.56 -14.31 -18.14
N PRO A 36 0.36 -14.99 -17.43
CA PRO A 36 0.65 -16.41 -17.65
C PRO A 36 -0.43 -17.32 -17.04
N TRP A 37 -1.61 -17.37 -17.66
CA TRP A 37 -2.77 -18.10 -17.13
C TRP A 37 -2.56 -19.61 -17.01
N GLN A 38 -1.83 -20.24 -17.92
CA GLN A 38 -1.62 -21.70 -17.92
C GLN A 38 -0.80 -22.16 -16.71
N GLU A 39 0.26 -21.40 -16.39
CA GLU A 39 1.11 -21.72 -15.25
C GLU A 39 0.39 -21.47 -13.92
N LEU A 40 -0.42 -20.41 -13.88
CA LEU A 40 -1.31 -20.10 -12.77
C LEU A 40 -2.33 -21.21 -12.51
N GLU A 41 -2.88 -21.78 -13.59
CA GLU A 41 -3.81 -22.91 -13.50
C GLU A 41 -3.14 -24.15 -12.91
N ALA A 42 -1.89 -24.45 -13.30
CA ALA A 42 -1.14 -25.56 -12.74
C ALA A 42 -0.89 -25.39 -11.23
N ASP A 43 -0.49 -24.19 -10.78
CA ASP A 43 -0.24 -23.94 -9.36
C ASP A 43 -1.53 -23.95 -8.54
N TYR A 44 -2.63 -23.44 -9.07
CA TYR A 44 -3.93 -23.49 -8.40
C TYR A 44 -4.51 -24.91 -8.35
N ALA A 45 -4.36 -25.69 -9.42
CA ALA A 45 -4.84 -27.07 -9.50
C ALA A 45 -4.21 -27.95 -8.39
N ARG A 46 -2.93 -27.72 -8.06
CA ARG A 46 -2.22 -28.42 -6.97
C ARG A 46 -2.86 -28.24 -5.58
N HIS A 47 -3.63 -27.18 -5.38
CA HIS A 47 -4.29 -26.90 -4.10
C HIS A 47 -5.65 -27.61 -3.95
N PHE A 48 -6.16 -28.28 -5.00
CA PHE A 48 -7.36 -29.10 -4.91
C PHE A 48 -7.04 -30.54 -4.53
N LYS A 49 -7.85 -31.09 -3.62
CA LYS A 49 -7.83 -32.52 -3.34
C LYS A 49 -8.53 -33.24 -4.50
N SER A 50 -7.90 -34.27 -5.06
CA SER A 50 -8.52 -35.16 -6.05
C SER A 50 -9.56 -36.08 -5.40
N CYS A 51 -10.61 -35.51 -4.84
CA CYS A 51 -11.76 -36.27 -4.35
C CYS A 51 -12.92 -36.00 -5.32
N GLY A 52 -13.38 -37.04 -6.02
CA GLY A 52 -14.48 -36.99 -7.01
C GLY A 52 -15.86 -36.68 -6.43
N ARG A 53 -15.95 -36.00 -5.29
CA ARG A 53 -17.19 -35.49 -4.69
C ARG A 53 -17.00 -34.02 -4.34
N GLY A 54 -17.63 -33.15 -5.13
CA GLY A 54 -17.63 -31.70 -4.91
C GLY A 54 -18.14 -30.93 -6.12
N GLU A 55 -18.46 -29.65 -5.89
CA GLU A 55 -18.79 -28.69 -6.94
C GLU A 55 -17.56 -28.40 -7.80
N VAL A 56 -17.73 -28.34 -9.13
CA VAL A 56 -16.64 -28.10 -10.08
C VAL A 56 -16.00 -26.76 -9.76
N ALA A 57 -14.69 -26.75 -9.50
CA ALA A 57 -13.97 -25.53 -9.21
C ALA A 57 -13.94 -24.63 -10.45
N LEU A 58 -14.30 -23.36 -10.26
CA LEU A 58 -14.15 -22.34 -11.30
C LEU A 58 -12.67 -22.15 -11.68
N ASN A 59 -12.44 -21.88 -12.97
CA ASN A 59 -11.11 -21.68 -13.55
C ASN A 59 -10.35 -20.55 -12.81
N VAL A 60 -9.03 -20.70 -12.66
CA VAL A 60 -8.15 -19.66 -12.08
C VAL A 60 -8.35 -18.33 -12.74
N ARG A 61 -8.50 -18.32 -14.06
CA ARG A 61 -8.68 -17.10 -14.82
C ARG A 61 -9.89 -16.32 -14.35
N VAL A 62 -10.98 -17.01 -13.98
CA VAL A 62 -12.17 -16.39 -13.39
C VAL A 62 -11.90 -15.91 -11.98
N ALA A 63 -11.29 -16.74 -11.12
CA ALA A 63 -11.05 -16.41 -9.72
C ALA A 63 -10.06 -15.25 -9.54
N MET A 64 -8.87 -15.36 -10.13
CA MET A 64 -7.83 -14.32 -10.12
C MET A 64 -8.26 -13.10 -10.93
N GLY A 65 -8.86 -13.30 -12.10
CA GLY A 65 -9.32 -12.20 -12.94
C GLY A 65 -10.39 -11.35 -12.23
N ALA A 66 -11.33 -11.97 -11.53
CA ALA A 66 -12.36 -11.23 -10.78
C ALA A 66 -11.76 -10.42 -9.61
N LEU A 67 -10.72 -10.95 -8.95
CA LEU A 67 -10.00 -10.20 -7.91
C LEU A 67 -9.22 -9.03 -8.51
N LEU A 68 -8.56 -9.22 -9.65
CA LEU A 68 -7.86 -8.13 -10.36
C LEU A 68 -8.82 -7.03 -10.81
N ILE A 69 -9.98 -7.40 -11.39
CA ILE A 69 -11.02 -6.43 -11.77
C ILE A 69 -11.47 -5.62 -10.56
N LYS A 70 -11.67 -6.28 -9.42
CA LYS A 70 -12.06 -5.62 -8.17
C LYS A 70 -11.04 -4.56 -7.75
N GLU A 71 -9.75 -4.93 -7.71
CA GLU A 71 -8.68 -4.03 -7.26
C GLU A 71 -8.44 -2.88 -8.24
N ILE A 72 -8.47 -3.16 -9.55
CA ILE A 72 -8.25 -2.14 -10.61
C ILE A 72 -9.39 -1.12 -10.64
N LEU A 73 -10.64 -1.55 -10.45
CA LEU A 73 -11.82 -0.67 -10.53
C LEU A 73 -12.26 -0.14 -9.15
N GLY A 74 -11.72 -0.67 -8.05
CA GLY A 74 -12.10 -0.28 -6.69
C GLY A 74 -13.56 -0.59 -6.33
N LEU A 75 -14.14 -1.65 -6.90
CA LEU A 75 -15.56 -2.00 -6.77
C LEU A 75 -15.85 -2.92 -5.58
N SER A 76 -17.12 -2.98 -5.16
CA SER A 76 -17.60 -3.98 -4.20
C SER A 76 -17.80 -5.35 -4.86
N ASP A 77 -17.83 -6.42 -4.08
CA ASP A 77 -17.97 -7.80 -4.59
C ASP A 77 -19.22 -8.01 -5.47
N ARG A 78 -20.32 -7.32 -5.15
CA ARG A 78 -21.55 -7.37 -5.96
C ARG A 78 -21.39 -6.55 -7.23
N ALA A 79 -20.88 -5.33 -7.11
CA ALA A 79 -20.64 -4.44 -8.24
C ALA A 79 -19.65 -5.01 -9.27
N VAL A 80 -18.72 -5.88 -8.85
CA VAL A 80 -17.84 -6.61 -9.79
C VAL A 80 -18.64 -7.58 -10.65
N VAL A 81 -19.58 -8.33 -10.06
CA VAL A 81 -20.43 -9.26 -10.81
C VAL A 81 -21.30 -8.50 -11.81
N ASP A 82 -21.89 -7.40 -11.38
CA ASP A 82 -22.71 -6.53 -12.23
C ASP A 82 -21.87 -5.96 -13.39
N ALA A 83 -20.70 -5.38 -13.08
CA ALA A 83 -19.80 -4.84 -14.09
C ALA A 83 -19.33 -5.89 -15.11
N VAL A 84 -19.08 -7.11 -14.68
CA VAL A 84 -18.72 -8.22 -15.57
C VAL A 84 -19.89 -8.61 -16.47
N SER A 85 -21.13 -8.63 -15.95
CA SER A 85 -22.32 -8.93 -16.76
C SER A 85 -22.61 -7.83 -17.80
N GLU A 86 -22.24 -6.58 -17.51
CA GLU A 86 -22.46 -5.43 -18.38
C GLU A 86 -21.38 -5.27 -19.46
N ASN A 87 -20.17 -5.79 -19.26
CA ASN A 87 -19.01 -5.47 -20.09
C ASN A 87 -18.37 -6.70 -20.80
N PRO A 88 -18.42 -6.77 -22.15
CA PRO A 88 -17.80 -7.85 -22.92
C PRO A 88 -16.28 -8.00 -22.73
N TYR A 89 -15.55 -6.89 -22.52
CA TYR A 89 -14.10 -6.94 -22.31
C TYR A 89 -13.71 -7.61 -20.99
N LEU A 90 -14.54 -7.43 -19.95
CA LEU A 90 -14.32 -8.06 -18.65
C LEU A 90 -14.59 -9.57 -18.73
N GLN A 91 -15.61 -9.98 -19.48
CA GLN A 91 -15.87 -11.39 -19.72
C GLN A 91 -14.75 -12.06 -20.53
N TYR A 92 -14.22 -11.36 -21.54
CA TYR A 92 -13.04 -11.83 -22.28
C TYR A 92 -11.81 -11.98 -21.37
N PHE A 93 -11.57 -11.00 -20.49
CA PHE A 93 -10.47 -11.05 -19.53
C PHE A 93 -10.58 -12.29 -18.63
N LEU A 94 -11.79 -12.60 -18.15
CA LEU A 94 -12.09 -13.79 -17.34
C LEU A 94 -12.04 -15.11 -18.13
N GLY A 95 -11.97 -15.07 -19.46
CA GLY A 95 -11.82 -16.23 -20.33
C GLY A 95 -13.12 -16.80 -20.90
N PHE A 96 -14.22 -16.04 -20.87
CA PHE A 96 -15.46 -16.45 -21.53
C PHE A 96 -15.34 -16.33 -23.06
N LYS A 97 -15.89 -17.31 -23.78
CA LYS A 97 -15.83 -17.38 -25.25
C LYS A 97 -16.91 -16.52 -25.94
N SER A 98 -18.02 -16.30 -25.25
CA SER A 98 -19.18 -15.55 -25.71
C SER A 98 -19.63 -14.60 -24.61
N PHE A 99 -20.21 -13.48 -25.01
CA PHE A 99 -20.80 -12.55 -24.08
C PHE A 99 -22.13 -13.08 -23.56
N GLU A 100 -22.28 -13.15 -22.24
CA GLU A 100 -23.53 -13.53 -21.57
C GLU A 100 -24.02 -12.38 -20.70
N THR A 101 -25.29 -12.00 -20.84
CA THR A 101 -25.90 -10.95 -20.01
C THR A 101 -26.22 -11.43 -18.60
N LYS A 102 -26.21 -12.75 -18.37
CA LYS A 102 -26.45 -13.34 -17.05
C LYS A 102 -25.19 -13.22 -16.18
N PRO A 103 -25.35 -13.06 -14.86
CA PRO A 103 -24.20 -12.99 -13.95
C PRO A 103 -23.41 -14.31 -14.00
N PRO A 104 -22.10 -14.28 -14.33
CA PRO A 104 -21.32 -15.49 -14.55
C PRO A 104 -21.03 -16.28 -13.26
N PHE A 105 -21.05 -15.61 -12.10
CA PHE A 105 -20.87 -16.24 -10.80
C PHE A 105 -21.58 -15.43 -9.71
N ASN A 106 -21.91 -16.08 -8.59
CA ASN A 106 -22.50 -15.41 -7.43
C ASN A 106 -21.44 -14.60 -6.67
N ALA A 107 -21.79 -13.38 -6.22
CA ALA A 107 -20.90 -12.52 -5.44
C ALA A 107 -20.30 -13.20 -4.19
N SER A 108 -20.98 -14.18 -3.61
CA SER A 108 -20.48 -14.97 -2.47
C SER A 108 -19.18 -15.72 -2.80
N LEU A 109 -18.99 -16.11 -4.06
CA LEU A 109 -17.78 -16.81 -4.53
C LEU A 109 -16.53 -15.92 -4.46
N MET A 110 -16.66 -14.59 -4.49
CA MET A 110 -15.54 -13.67 -4.28
C MET A 110 -14.84 -13.90 -2.93
N THR A 111 -15.61 -14.20 -1.89
CA THR A 111 -15.06 -14.50 -0.56
C THR A 111 -14.31 -15.83 -0.57
N HIS A 112 -14.81 -16.82 -1.31
CA HIS A 112 -14.15 -18.10 -1.47
C HIS A 112 -12.86 -17.98 -2.29
N PHE A 113 -12.82 -17.15 -3.34
CA PHE A 113 -11.60 -16.90 -4.11
C PHE A 113 -10.49 -16.32 -3.24
N ARG A 114 -10.78 -15.33 -2.39
CA ARG A 114 -9.77 -14.76 -1.48
C ARG A 114 -9.23 -15.77 -0.47
N LYS A 115 -10.08 -16.66 0.05
CA LYS A 115 -9.63 -17.73 0.95
C LYS A 115 -8.78 -18.78 0.25
N ARG A 116 -9.06 -19.04 -1.03
CA ARG A 116 -8.34 -20.03 -1.86
C ARG A 116 -7.02 -19.49 -2.42
N LEU A 117 -6.86 -18.17 -2.49
CA LEU A 117 -5.68 -17.48 -3.00
C LEU A 117 -5.01 -16.70 -1.86
N PRO A 118 -4.27 -17.38 -0.96
CA PRO A 118 -3.56 -16.72 0.12
C PRO A 118 -2.43 -15.84 -0.43
N ALA A 119 -1.95 -14.91 0.41
CA ALA A 119 -0.90 -13.96 0.05
C ALA A 119 0.36 -14.62 -0.52
N GLU A 120 0.70 -15.84 -0.07
CA GLU A 120 1.83 -16.60 -0.59
C GLU A 120 1.69 -16.94 -2.09
N VAL A 121 0.49 -17.32 -2.54
CA VAL A 121 0.22 -17.64 -3.95
C VAL A 121 0.23 -16.37 -4.79
N ILE A 122 -0.31 -15.29 -4.26
CA ILE A 122 -0.31 -13.97 -4.92
C ILE A 122 1.13 -13.44 -5.07
N ASN A 123 1.97 -13.60 -4.04
CA ASN A 123 3.36 -13.17 -4.09
C ASN A 123 4.17 -13.96 -5.13
N ARG A 124 4.00 -15.29 -5.18
CA ARG A 124 4.63 -16.12 -6.23
C ARG A 124 4.18 -15.71 -7.62
N PHE A 125 2.91 -15.37 -7.79
CA PHE A 125 2.40 -14.83 -9.05
C PHE A 125 3.08 -13.50 -9.42
N ASN A 126 3.20 -12.58 -8.47
CA ASN A 126 3.88 -11.30 -8.69
C ASN A 126 5.36 -11.49 -9.06
N GLU A 127 6.08 -12.39 -8.37
CA GLU A 127 7.46 -12.76 -8.69
C GLU A 127 7.58 -13.25 -10.14
N LYS A 128 6.65 -14.11 -10.57
CA LYS A 128 6.63 -14.65 -11.93
C LYS A 128 6.35 -13.60 -13.00
N ILE A 129 5.44 -12.66 -12.75
CA ILE A 129 5.19 -11.54 -13.65
C ILE A 129 6.46 -10.69 -13.79
N ILE A 130 7.17 -10.45 -12.69
CA ILE A 130 8.44 -9.72 -12.71
C ILE A 130 9.48 -10.48 -13.53
N GLU A 131 9.62 -11.79 -13.35
CA GLU A 131 10.53 -12.62 -14.15
C GLU A 131 10.22 -12.58 -15.65
N LEU A 132 8.95 -12.67 -16.04
CA LEU A 132 8.53 -12.55 -17.44
C LEU A 132 8.84 -11.17 -18.00
N SER A 133 8.55 -10.10 -17.24
CA SER A 133 8.88 -8.74 -17.66
C SER A 133 10.38 -8.51 -17.86
N ARG A 134 11.23 -9.18 -17.08
CA ARG A 134 12.69 -9.14 -17.23
C ARG A 134 13.18 -9.92 -18.45
N LYS A 135 12.50 -11.00 -18.84
CA LYS A 135 12.85 -11.79 -20.04
C LYS A 135 12.46 -11.09 -21.34
N ASP A 136 11.38 -10.32 -21.33
CA ASP A 136 10.95 -9.50 -22.47
C ASP A 136 11.82 -8.25 -22.65
N SER A 137 12.64 -7.91 -21.66
CA SER A 137 13.63 -6.83 -21.71
C SER A 137 14.98 -7.40 -22.13
N SER A 138 15.35 -7.29 -23.41
CA SER A 138 16.74 -7.51 -23.84
C SER A 138 17.69 -6.54 -23.11
N PRO A 139 18.93 -6.93 -22.79
CA PRO A 139 19.88 -6.07 -22.10
C PRO A 139 20.53 -5.13 -23.11
N ASP A 140 19.94 -3.95 -23.33
CA ASP A 140 20.65 -2.83 -23.97
C ASP A 140 20.42 -1.55 -23.16
N ASP A 141 21.55 -1.02 -22.70
CA ASP A 141 21.88 0.35 -22.28
C ASP A 141 20.90 1.14 -21.41
N ASP A 142 21.17 1.13 -20.10
CA ASP A 142 21.28 2.38 -19.35
C ASP A 142 22.25 2.18 -18.17
N PRO A 143 23.40 2.89 -18.12
CA PRO A 143 24.32 2.80 -16.99
C PRO A 143 23.69 3.44 -15.73
N PRO A 144 24.02 2.93 -14.54
CA PRO A 144 23.49 3.45 -13.29
C PRO A 144 24.00 4.87 -13.02
N PRO A 145 23.19 5.81 -12.52
CA PRO A 145 23.70 7.11 -12.12
C PRO A 145 24.58 6.93 -10.87
N GLU A 146 25.88 7.06 -11.07
CA GLU A 146 26.85 7.07 -9.99
C GLU A 146 26.69 8.28 -9.07
N SER A 147 27.01 8.01 -7.80
CA SER A 147 26.98 8.91 -6.67
C SER A 147 28.26 9.77 -6.58
N CYS A 148 28.06 11.00 -6.12
CA CYS A 148 29.00 11.87 -5.38
C CYS A 148 30.15 12.60 -6.10
N GLY A 149 30.22 13.92 -5.86
CA GLY A 149 31.46 14.71 -5.90
C GLY A 149 31.23 16.22 -5.98
N LYS A 150 31.43 16.94 -4.88
CA LYS A 150 31.38 18.43 -4.76
C LYS A 150 32.69 19.10 -5.29
N PRO A 151 32.97 20.38 -4.98
CA PRO A 151 32.60 21.60 -5.69
C PRO A 151 33.84 22.35 -6.22
N ASP A 152 33.74 23.10 -7.32
CA ASP A 152 34.75 24.11 -7.64
C ASP A 152 34.15 25.52 -7.66
N SER A 153 34.85 26.39 -6.95
CA SER A 153 34.46 27.75 -6.60
C SER A 153 35.18 28.74 -7.51
N ALA A 154 34.46 29.68 -8.12
CA ALA A 154 34.91 31.06 -8.35
C ALA A 154 33.71 31.94 -8.79
N PRO A 155 33.71 33.25 -8.48
CA PRO A 155 32.51 33.96 -8.06
C PRO A 155 31.85 34.79 -9.16
N GLN A 156 30.51 34.77 -9.21
CA GLN A 156 29.72 35.87 -9.76
C GLN A 156 28.61 36.26 -8.78
N GLU A 157 28.65 37.52 -8.36
CA GLU A 157 27.60 38.21 -7.62
C GLU A 157 26.37 38.50 -8.51
N PRO A 158 25.20 38.80 -7.91
CA PRO A 158 23.95 38.13 -8.23
C PRO A 158 23.10 38.89 -9.24
N LYS A 159 22.56 38.18 -10.23
CA LYS A 159 21.34 38.60 -10.91
C LYS A 159 20.15 37.89 -10.27
N PRO A 160 19.05 38.58 -9.91
CA PRO A 160 17.83 37.91 -9.51
C PRO A 160 17.13 37.39 -10.77
N GLU A 161 17.60 36.26 -11.30
CA GLU A 161 16.95 35.58 -12.41
C GLU A 161 16.10 34.42 -11.85
N ASN A 162 14.82 34.46 -12.22
CA ASN A 162 13.74 33.52 -11.92
C ASN A 162 12.87 33.86 -10.69
N ALA A 163 12.30 35.06 -10.64
CA ALA A 163 11.08 35.35 -9.88
C ALA A 163 9.83 34.93 -10.68
N GLY A 164 9.67 33.63 -10.91
CA GLY A 164 8.47 33.04 -11.50
C GLY A 164 7.76 32.14 -10.49
N THR A 165 6.44 32.20 -10.41
CA THR A 165 5.64 31.25 -9.63
C THR A 165 5.55 29.93 -10.41
N ILE A 166 6.27 28.90 -9.98
CA ILE A 166 6.12 27.57 -10.56
C ILE A 166 4.79 26.97 -10.07
N LEU A 167 3.85 26.76 -10.99
CA LEU A 167 2.65 25.98 -10.72
C LEU A 167 3.05 24.50 -10.79
N MET A 168 3.30 23.89 -9.63
CA MET A 168 3.55 22.46 -9.53
C MET A 168 2.23 21.74 -9.23
N ASP A 169 1.73 20.97 -10.20
CA ASP A 169 0.58 20.09 -9.97
C ASP A 169 0.99 18.95 -9.02
N ALA A 170 0.40 18.93 -7.83
CA ALA A 170 0.61 17.85 -6.86
C ALA A 170 -0.29 16.66 -7.22
N THR A 171 0.23 15.69 -7.97
CA THR A 171 -0.47 14.40 -8.17
C THR A 171 -0.53 13.65 -6.85
N CYS A 172 -1.74 13.47 -6.31
CA CYS A 172 -1.95 12.75 -5.06
C CYS A 172 -2.28 11.28 -5.36
N VAL A 173 -1.53 10.36 -4.75
CA VAL A 173 -1.78 8.92 -4.84
C VAL A 173 -2.27 8.41 -3.48
N PRO A 174 -3.30 7.55 -3.41
CA PRO A 174 -3.68 6.91 -2.16
C PRO A 174 -2.50 6.09 -1.61
N ALA A 175 -2.13 6.34 -0.36
CA ALA A 175 -1.12 5.57 0.34
C ALA A 175 -1.80 4.83 1.50
N ASP A 176 -1.57 3.52 1.59
CA ASP A 176 -2.11 2.67 2.66
C ASP A 176 -1.33 2.85 3.96
N ILE A 177 -1.52 4.02 4.59
CA ILE A 177 -0.98 4.33 5.90
C ILE A 177 -2.10 4.46 6.93
N LYS A 178 -1.82 3.99 8.14
CA LYS A 178 -2.71 4.20 9.29
C LYS A 178 -2.86 5.70 9.57
N TYR A 179 -4.05 6.11 9.99
CA TYR A 179 -4.31 7.52 10.35
C TYR A 179 -3.27 8.04 11.36
N PRO A 180 -2.50 9.09 11.02
CA PRO A 180 -1.31 9.46 11.77
C PRO A 180 -1.69 10.21 13.04
N THR A 181 -1.53 9.54 14.18
CA THR A 181 -1.75 10.14 15.50
C THR A 181 -0.42 10.17 16.23
N ASP A 182 -0.04 11.32 16.81
CA ASP A 182 1.24 11.50 17.49
C ASP A 182 1.52 10.42 18.53
N LEU A 183 0.51 10.05 19.31
CA LEU A 183 0.62 9.02 20.32
C LEU A 183 0.88 7.62 19.72
N ASN A 184 0.24 7.30 18.59
CA ASN A 184 0.44 6.03 17.90
C ASN A 184 1.85 5.98 17.30
N LEU A 185 2.26 7.04 16.60
CA LEU A 185 3.58 7.15 15.98
C LEU A 185 4.71 6.97 17.01
N VAL A 186 4.61 7.61 18.18
CA VAL A 186 5.61 7.47 19.24
C VAL A 186 5.55 6.07 19.90
N ASN A 187 4.37 5.45 20.04
CA ASN A 187 4.29 4.07 20.52
C ASN A 187 4.92 3.09 19.53
N ASP A 188 4.70 3.27 18.23
CA ASP A 188 5.30 2.42 17.20
C ASP A 188 6.82 2.57 17.23
N ALA A 189 7.34 3.79 17.41
CA ALA A 189 8.78 4.04 17.60
C ALA A 189 9.34 3.36 18.85
N ARG A 190 8.58 3.35 19.95
CA ARG A 190 8.94 2.61 21.17
C ARG A 190 9.05 1.11 20.90
N GLU A 191 8.07 0.52 20.21
CA GLU A 191 8.07 -0.92 19.92
C GLU A 191 9.22 -1.30 18.99
N VAL A 192 9.53 -0.48 17.98
CA VAL A 192 10.67 -0.70 17.09
C VAL A 192 11.99 -0.60 17.87
N THR A 193 12.18 0.43 18.69
CA THR A 193 13.41 0.57 19.49
C THR A 193 13.59 -0.57 20.50
N GLU A 194 12.52 -1.07 21.11
CA GLU A 194 12.59 -2.24 22.00
C GLU A 194 13.02 -3.52 21.25
N ARG A 195 12.49 -3.75 20.04
CA ARG A 195 12.89 -4.87 19.18
C ARG A 195 14.35 -4.75 18.74
N LEU A 196 14.79 -3.54 18.37
CA LEU A 196 16.18 -3.27 17.99
C LEU A 196 17.14 -3.55 19.14
N ILE A 197 16.80 -3.15 20.37
CA ILE A 197 17.61 -3.49 21.56
C ILE A 197 17.72 -5.00 21.75
N ASP A 198 16.60 -5.73 21.59
CA ASP A 198 16.60 -7.19 21.75
C ASP A 198 17.44 -7.86 20.64
N GLN A 199 17.37 -7.38 19.40
CA GLN A 199 18.18 -7.86 18.27
C GLN A 199 19.68 -7.60 18.46
N LEU A 200 20.07 -6.36 18.79
CA LEU A 200 21.47 -6.01 19.04
C LEU A 200 22.07 -6.83 20.18
N ARG A 201 21.30 -7.11 21.23
CA ARG A 201 21.75 -7.97 22.33
C ARG A 201 21.95 -9.42 21.92
N GLN A 202 21.10 -9.96 21.04
CA GLN A 202 21.24 -11.33 20.54
C GLN A 202 22.46 -11.49 19.63
N GLN A 203 22.90 -10.42 18.97
CA GLN A 203 24.10 -10.42 18.13
C GLN A 203 25.40 -10.39 18.94
N GLN A 204 25.36 -10.01 20.22
CA GLN A 204 26.54 -10.00 21.09
C GLN A 204 26.89 -11.43 21.53
N ALA A 205 28.16 -11.82 21.39
CA ALA A 205 28.66 -13.12 21.84
C ALA A 205 28.47 -13.33 23.37
N ASN A 206 28.58 -12.25 24.15
CA ASN A 206 28.27 -12.21 25.58
C ASN A 206 27.14 -11.20 25.84
N PRO A 207 25.87 -11.62 25.86
CA PRO A 207 24.75 -10.71 25.96
C PRO A 207 24.70 -10.03 27.33
N SER A 208 24.88 -8.71 27.34
CA SER A 208 24.68 -7.88 28.53
C SER A 208 23.24 -8.02 29.09
N PRO A 209 23.00 -7.83 30.40
CA PRO A 209 21.65 -7.87 30.97
C PRO A 209 20.71 -6.91 30.24
N ARG A 210 19.44 -7.30 30.09
CA ARG A 210 18.46 -6.49 29.35
C ARG A 210 18.35 -5.08 29.97
N PRO A 211 18.56 -4.01 29.18
CA PRO A 211 18.37 -2.65 29.67
C PRO A 211 16.96 -2.43 30.21
N ARG A 212 16.84 -1.55 31.21
CA ARG A 212 15.58 -1.32 31.95
C ARG A 212 14.58 -0.48 31.14
N THR A 213 14.02 -1.06 30.08
CA THR A 213 13.05 -0.42 29.17
C THR A 213 11.61 -0.43 29.69
N LYS A 214 11.27 -1.33 30.62
CA LYS A 214 9.94 -1.45 31.26
C LYS A 214 8.76 -1.49 30.24
N PRO A 215 8.78 -2.41 29.26
CA PRO A 215 7.83 -2.42 28.14
C PRO A 215 6.37 -2.56 28.58
N GLN A 216 6.11 -3.38 29.61
CA GLN A 216 4.75 -3.58 30.15
C GLN A 216 4.13 -2.30 30.71
N ILE A 217 4.94 -1.45 31.37
CA ILE A 217 4.46 -0.20 31.97
C ILE A 217 4.14 0.81 30.86
N CYS A 218 5.01 0.91 29.85
CA CYS A 218 4.78 1.76 28.69
C CYS A 218 3.53 1.35 27.92
N ARG A 219 3.35 0.04 27.68
CA ARG A 219 2.17 -0.50 27.02
C ARG A 219 0.89 -0.21 27.80
N ARG A 220 0.91 -0.40 29.12
CA ARG A 220 -0.25 -0.12 29.99
C ARG A 220 -0.69 1.35 29.89
N ARG A 221 0.26 2.29 30.03
CA ARG A 221 -0.03 3.73 29.91
C ARG A 221 -0.54 4.13 28.53
N TYR A 222 0.00 3.53 27.47
CA TYR A 222 -0.52 3.75 26.12
C TYR A 222 -1.97 3.26 25.99
N LEU A 223 -2.25 2.04 26.46
CA LEU A 223 -3.60 1.45 26.40
C LEU A 223 -4.62 2.25 27.23
N GLU A 224 -4.25 2.78 28.39
CA GLU A 224 -5.12 3.65 29.19
C GLU A 224 -5.62 4.86 28.39
N ILE A 225 -4.78 5.45 27.55
CA ILE A 225 -5.16 6.61 26.73
C ILE A 225 -6.01 6.20 25.54
N ILE A 226 -5.63 5.14 24.84
CA ILE A 226 -6.36 4.65 23.65
C ILE A 226 -7.76 4.16 24.02
N LYS A 227 -7.92 3.48 25.17
CA LYS A 227 -9.22 2.99 25.66
C LYS A 227 -10.17 4.13 26.04
N HIS A 228 -9.67 5.33 26.28
CA HIS A 228 -10.47 6.50 26.65
C HIS A 228 -10.36 7.60 25.59
N PRO A 229 -11.11 7.49 24.47
CA PRO A 229 -11.00 8.43 23.34
C PRO A 229 -11.37 9.87 23.72
N LYS A 230 -12.23 10.06 24.73
CA LYS A 230 -12.61 11.38 25.29
C LYS A 230 -11.60 11.92 26.33
N CYS A 231 -10.36 11.47 26.30
CA CYS A 231 -9.32 12.00 27.20
C CYS A 231 -8.95 13.45 26.84
N GLY A 232 -8.85 14.30 27.87
CA GLY A 232 -8.46 15.70 27.72
C GLY A 232 -7.03 15.88 27.20
N VAL A 233 -6.76 17.03 26.57
CA VAL A 233 -5.48 17.37 25.94
C VAL A 233 -4.30 17.25 26.91
N ALA A 234 -4.47 17.68 28.16
CA ALA A 234 -3.42 17.59 29.18
C ALA A 234 -2.97 16.15 29.44
N ARG A 235 -3.93 15.22 29.55
CA ARG A 235 -3.65 13.80 29.79
C ARG A 235 -2.96 13.16 28.59
N ARG A 236 -3.39 13.48 27.36
CA ARG A 236 -2.72 13.05 26.12
C ARG A 236 -1.28 13.55 26.05
N ARG A 237 -1.05 14.84 26.32
CA ARG A 237 0.30 15.44 26.35
C ARG A 237 1.18 14.84 27.45
N SER A 238 0.61 14.49 28.60
CA SER A 238 1.35 13.79 29.67
C SER A 238 1.78 12.39 29.25
N ALA A 239 0.92 11.64 28.56
CA ALA A 239 1.24 10.32 28.05
C ALA A 239 2.28 10.39 26.91
N LEU A 240 2.13 11.35 25.99
CA LEU A 240 3.10 11.59 24.92
C LEU A 240 4.48 11.91 25.50
N ARG A 241 4.56 12.80 26.50
CA ARG A 241 5.80 13.08 27.25
C ARG A 241 6.44 11.83 27.82
N PHE A 242 5.63 10.99 28.45
CA PHE A 242 6.10 9.75 29.06
C PHE A 242 6.68 8.79 28.01
N LEU A 243 5.99 8.61 26.87
CA LEU A 243 6.46 7.75 25.79
C LEU A 243 7.71 8.31 25.09
N LEU A 244 7.78 9.62 24.86
CA LEU A 244 8.97 10.27 24.30
C LEU A 244 10.20 10.05 25.18
N ASN A 245 10.06 10.21 26.50
CA ASN A 245 11.16 9.92 27.43
C ASN A 245 11.53 8.42 27.46
N ALA A 246 10.62 7.50 27.12
CA ALA A 246 10.95 6.09 26.94
C ALA A 246 11.74 5.85 25.65
N VAL A 247 11.30 6.44 24.53
CA VAL A 247 12.01 6.37 23.24
C VAL A 247 13.42 6.96 23.36
N ARG A 248 13.58 8.12 24.00
CA ARG A 248 14.89 8.73 24.25
C ARG A 248 15.83 7.77 24.98
N ARG A 249 15.38 7.17 26.09
CA ARG A 249 16.19 6.20 26.86
C ARG A 249 16.54 4.97 26.03
N ASN A 250 15.59 4.48 25.22
CA ASN A 250 15.87 3.36 24.33
C ASN A 250 16.94 3.71 23.29
N LEU A 251 16.90 4.92 22.71
CA LEU A 251 17.92 5.41 21.79
C LEU A 251 19.31 5.52 22.46
N GLU A 252 19.36 5.98 23.72
CA GLU A 252 20.60 6.01 24.51
C GLU A 252 21.16 4.58 24.69
N PHE A 253 20.31 3.59 25.01
CA PHE A 253 20.74 2.19 25.10
C PHE A 253 21.21 1.63 23.76
N ILE A 254 20.52 1.95 22.66
CA ILE A 254 20.92 1.52 21.32
C ILE A 254 22.31 2.07 20.98
N ASN A 255 22.60 3.33 21.30
CA ASN A 255 23.91 3.93 21.05
C ASN A 255 25.03 3.19 21.81
N VAL A 256 24.79 2.86 23.08
CA VAL A 256 25.77 2.11 23.90
C VAL A 256 25.98 0.71 23.35
N LEU A 257 24.92 0.03 22.93
CA LEU A 257 25.01 -1.32 22.35
C LEU A 257 25.71 -1.32 21.00
N GLN A 258 25.49 -0.30 20.16
CA GLN A 258 26.18 -0.12 18.88
C GLN A 258 27.68 0.10 19.06
N GLN A 259 28.11 0.85 20.09
CA GLN A 259 29.55 1.03 20.38
C GLN A 259 30.26 -0.27 20.76
N GLN A 260 29.52 -1.28 21.22
CA GLN A 260 30.06 -2.58 21.63
C GLN A 260 29.99 -3.63 20.51
N THR A 261 29.43 -3.28 19.36
CA THR A 261 29.12 -4.25 18.30
C THR A 261 29.53 -3.65 16.96
N ASP A 262 30.62 -4.15 16.38
CA ASP A 262 31.17 -3.72 15.08
C ASP A 262 30.30 -4.14 13.87
N SER A 263 29.11 -4.70 14.09
CA SER A 263 28.26 -5.18 13.00
C SER A 263 27.58 -4.04 12.26
N ASP A 264 27.69 -4.09 10.93
CA ASP A 264 27.03 -3.20 9.99
C ASP A 264 25.53 -3.50 9.94
N VAL A 265 24.73 -2.70 10.64
CA VAL A 265 23.27 -2.81 10.66
C VAL A 265 22.66 -1.71 9.80
N GLY A 266 23.11 -1.58 8.54
CA GLY A 266 22.69 -0.52 7.61
C GLY A 266 21.18 -0.25 7.60
N ALA A 267 20.34 -1.28 7.51
CA ALA A 267 18.88 -1.11 7.54
C ALA A 267 18.34 -0.58 8.89
N ALA A 268 18.96 -0.94 10.02
CA ALA A 268 18.59 -0.40 11.32
C ALA A 268 19.07 1.04 11.51
N THR A 269 20.19 1.44 10.89
CA THR A 269 20.70 2.81 10.99
C THR A 269 19.72 3.83 10.42
N GLU A 270 19.12 3.56 9.25
CA GLU A 270 18.08 4.43 8.67
C GLU A 270 16.82 4.47 9.54
N GLN A 271 16.38 3.34 10.09
CA GLN A 271 15.23 3.32 11.01
C GLN A 271 15.52 4.12 12.28
N ILE A 272 16.71 4.01 12.86
CA ILE A 272 17.13 4.78 14.04
C ILE A 272 17.18 6.27 13.70
N ARG A 273 17.68 6.64 12.52
CA ARG A 273 17.68 8.02 12.03
C ARG A 273 16.27 8.60 11.93
N VAL A 274 15.35 7.86 11.31
CA VAL A 274 13.93 8.25 11.21
C VAL A 274 13.30 8.38 12.61
N ILE A 275 13.58 7.45 13.53
CA ILE A 275 13.04 7.50 14.90
C ILE A 275 13.59 8.70 15.68
N ARG A 276 14.87 9.06 15.50
CA ARG A 276 15.46 10.28 16.08
C ARG A 276 14.74 11.52 15.56
N MET A 277 14.55 11.62 14.24
CA MET A 277 13.79 12.73 13.65
C MET A 277 12.37 12.81 14.19
N VAL A 278 11.66 11.69 14.29
CA VAL A 278 10.31 11.64 14.88
C VAL A 278 10.33 12.10 16.33
N HIS A 279 11.28 11.64 17.13
CA HIS A 279 11.42 12.07 18.53
C HIS A 279 11.60 13.59 18.61
N ASP A 280 12.49 14.16 17.81
CA ASP A 280 12.83 15.58 17.85
C ASP A 280 11.66 16.45 17.38
N GLN A 281 11.00 16.07 16.27
CA GLN A 281 9.79 16.73 15.79
C GLN A 281 8.68 16.72 16.86
N GLN A 282 8.43 15.56 17.47
CA GLN A 282 7.38 15.42 18.49
C GLN A 282 7.72 16.18 19.78
N ARG A 283 9.01 16.27 20.13
CA ARG A 283 9.47 17.05 21.27
C ARG A 283 9.28 18.54 21.04
N GLU A 284 9.68 19.03 19.86
CA GLU A 284 9.52 20.42 19.48
C GLU A 284 8.04 20.84 19.43
N MET A 285 7.16 20.02 18.84
CA MET A 285 5.71 20.27 18.84
C MET A 285 5.13 20.36 20.25
N LEU A 286 5.58 19.50 21.14
CA LEU A 286 5.12 19.48 22.52
C LEU A 286 5.57 20.74 23.28
N ASP A 287 6.82 21.14 23.12
CA ASP A 287 7.43 22.29 23.82
C ASP A 287 6.86 23.61 23.28
N ARG A 288 6.72 23.75 21.96
CA ARG A 288 6.09 24.91 21.30
C ARG A 288 4.56 24.90 21.38
N LYS A 289 3.96 23.81 21.87
CA LYS A 289 2.50 23.57 21.90
C LYS A 289 1.85 23.71 20.50
N SER A 290 2.61 23.45 19.44
CA SER A 290 2.16 23.54 18.05
C SER A 290 1.77 22.17 17.49
N HIS A 291 1.03 22.16 16.38
CA HIS A 291 0.68 20.95 15.63
C HIS A 291 1.29 20.93 14.22
N ARG A 292 2.18 21.89 13.93
CA ARG A 292 2.77 22.10 12.61
C ARG A 292 4.29 22.07 12.74
N ILE A 293 4.91 21.27 11.87
CA ILE A 293 6.34 21.15 11.67
C ILE A 293 6.54 20.86 10.18
N ASP A 294 7.59 21.45 9.62
CA ASP A 294 7.99 21.22 8.24
C ASP A 294 8.54 19.80 8.07
N CYS A 295 8.19 19.15 6.95
CA CYS A 295 8.57 17.76 6.69
C CYS A 295 8.18 16.79 7.81
N ARG A 296 7.01 16.99 8.44
CA ARG A 296 6.50 16.13 9.51
C ARG A 296 6.41 14.67 9.05
N ILE A 297 7.04 13.79 9.80
CA ILE A 297 6.96 12.35 9.60
C ILE A 297 5.65 11.84 10.22
N VAL A 298 4.93 11.03 9.45
CA VAL A 298 3.59 10.53 9.82
C VAL A 298 3.52 9.02 9.94
N SER A 299 4.49 8.32 9.33
CA SER A 299 4.66 6.87 9.37
C SER A 299 6.14 6.55 9.46
N LEU A 300 6.51 5.56 10.29
CA LEU A 300 7.89 5.09 10.40
C LEU A 300 8.31 4.25 9.18
N HIS A 301 7.37 3.52 8.57
CA HIS A 301 7.64 2.66 7.43
C HIS A 301 7.71 3.44 6.12
N GLN A 302 7.01 4.58 6.04
CA GLN A 302 6.96 5.44 4.86
C GLN A 302 7.21 6.90 5.27
N PRO A 303 8.46 7.25 5.64
CA PRO A 303 8.78 8.58 6.18
C PRO A 303 8.72 9.70 5.15
N HIS A 304 8.68 9.38 3.85
CA HIS A 304 8.55 10.34 2.75
C HIS A 304 7.10 10.77 2.50
N VAL A 305 6.11 10.01 2.96
CA VAL A 305 4.69 10.31 2.73
C VAL A 305 4.27 11.57 3.49
N ARG A 306 3.50 12.43 2.84
CA ARG A 306 2.94 13.66 3.41
C ARG A 306 1.42 13.63 3.28
N PRO A 307 0.66 13.66 4.39
CA PRO A 307 -0.79 13.72 4.29
C PRO A 307 -1.24 15.08 3.78
N ILE A 308 -2.18 15.06 2.86
CA ILE A 308 -2.88 16.25 2.41
C ILE A 308 -4.23 16.29 3.12
N VAL A 309 -4.53 17.42 3.77
CA VAL A 309 -5.83 17.60 4.43
C VAL A 309 -6.88 17.71 3.33
N ARG A 310 -7.66 16.64 3.13
CA ARG A 310 -8.87 16.73 2.32
C ARG A 310 -9.83 17.66 3.06
N GLY A 311 -10.03 18.88 2.56
CA GLY A 311 -11.04 19.79 3.09
C GLY A 311 -12.37 19.05 3.19
N LYS A 312 -13.07 19.17 4.33
CA LYS A 312 -14.42 18.62 4.43
C LYS A 312 -15.28 19.35 3.40
N ALA A 313 -15.68 18.67 2.32
CA ALA A 313 -16.77 19.12 1.47
C ALA A 313 -18.03 19.22 2.34
N GLY A 314 -18.43 20.42 2.74
CA GLY A 314 -19.64 20.61 3.56
C GLY A 314 -19.60 21.66 4.69
N ARG A 315 -18.67 22.62 4.70
CA ARG A 315 -18.89 23.90 5.41
C ARG A 315 -18.70 25.05 4.43
N MET A 316 -19.80 25.41 3.77
CA MET A 316 -20.09 26.82 3.48
C MET A 316 -20.83 27.39 4.69
#